data_AF-A0A550CJQ8-F1
#
_entry.id   AF-A0A550CJQ8-F1
#
_cell.length_a   1.000
_cell.length_b   1.000
_cell.length_c   1.000
_cell.angle_alpha   90.00
_cell.angle_beta   90.00
_cell.angle_gamma   90.00
#
_symmetry.space_group_name_H-M   'P 1'
#
loop_
_entity.id
_entity.type
_entity.pdbx_description
1 polymer ?
#
loop_
_entity_poly.entity_id
_entity_poly.type
_entity_poly.pdbx_seq_one_letter_code
_entity_poly.pdbx_strand_id
1 'polypeptide(L)'
;MNVLSPSRLSGPDNSVNCPMLVYDCEATDGISVLPRQPSFRQLTLSLTLSLPRPRASNPLGIAMPPRLSRLYLLNAVFAGVALVFLLHPRSADFSRDFLRLSSPPITPAVCPSPHLLERDIIAHDRQSCQALDSVLPDFDAELCRDLEAPSAFTFRVWRRDEAACAAAEDGSEPSEDPSLSEWIRRNRGPDSFILTTDGAERIDTQWSTYEGNCSYRFDVELHNVGDIYVRSWLAYERYEGFDEANATSSLPWPELQLRPLLAHALFLPANSLCQSYIPSPLNASHHLALPGARFPVDDDAMLPACSAIHPVRGSYLPHHPLDLLDSPIQWAAPGGRRIGERYRFVPARCKWRHSGMRFANVEECTETRRHVMSIGDSHGRQLQDGLIHRLSGQPGVALESGKADFKNGTVGNVDFFFRWSPFGHLFKEMLESDVCSYMREHEVDVLIVSVGYHIAVGHPTAVFLERTHDILDAVDICFPAPNPPLDERQAGAHGIPHAHTHGRPSTYTGPRTRIMLTPAAPGPLTTDRVRRDNRHTTHNRLRYWSELMIPLALARGWSVIDQFALTAPLAWETLVSDGIHFMMTDAHEALVDEALGKMGICAERDLPSSSEDLL
;
A
#
# COMPACT_ATOMS: atom_id res chain seq x y z
N MET A 1 -6.13 48.72 30.38
CA MET A 1 -7.47 49.07 29.87
C MET A 1 -8.34 47.84 30.00
N ASN A 2 -9.57 48.03 30.50
CA ASN A 2 -10.39 47.04 31.20
C ASN A 2 -10.75 45.81 30.36
N VAL A 3 -10.59 44.63 30.99
CA VAL A 3 -11.11 43.33 30.56
C VAL A 3 -12.50 43.16 31.18
N LEU A 4 -13.52 42.96 30.36
CA LEU A 4 -14.88 42.62 30.79
C LEU A 4 -15.11 41.12 30.54
N SER A 5 -15.42 40.40 31.63
CA SER A 5 -15.94 39.03 31.61
C SER A 5 -17.38 38.98 31.10
N PRO A 6 -17.81 37.91 30.41
CA PRO A 6 -19.22 37.62 30.23
C PRO A 6 -19.74 36.65 31.31
N SER A 7 -20.94 36.99 31.76
CA SER A 7 -21.81 36.35 32.74
C SER A 7 -22.37 35.00 32.28
N ARG A 8 -22.44 34.05 33.23
CA ARG A 8 -23.19 32.79 33.14
C ARG A 8 -24.69 33.06 33.21
N LEU A 9 -25.46 32.51 32.27
CA LEU A 9 -26.91 32.31 32.39
C LEU A 9 -27.16 30.80 32.53
N SER A 10 -27.81 30.44 33.63
CA SER A 10 -28.29 29.10 33.97
C SER A 10 -29.68 28.87 33.36
N GLY A 11 -29.83 27.80 32.58
CA GLY A 11 -31.10 27.24 32.10
C GLY A 11 -31.07 25.70 32.24
N PRO A 12 -32.24 25.03 32.33
CA PRO A 12 -32.38 23.80 33.09
C PRO A 12 -31.96 22.53 32.34
N ASP A 13 -31.41 21.60 33.13
CA ASP A 13 -31.04 20.23 32.81
C ASP A 13 -32.17 19.43 32.15
N ASN A 14 -31.89 18.88 30.97
CA ASN A 14 -32.45 17.62 30.49
C ASN A 14 -31.27 16.75 30.02
N SER A 15 -30.54 16.19 30.97
CA SER A 15 -29.45 15.25 30.72
C SER A 15 -30.02 13.85 30.40
N VAL A 16 -29.98 13.46 29.14
CA VAL A 16 -29.96 12.06 28.75
C VAL A 16 -28.54 11.55 28.99
N ASN A 17 -28.39 10.63 29.94
CA ASN A 17 -27.12 10.00 30.29
C ASN A 17 -26.62 9.12 29.13
N CYS A 18 -25.63 9.59 28.39
CA CYS A 18 -24.65 8.74 27.71
C CYS A 18 -23.41 8.66 28.62
N PRO A 19 -22.93 7.46 29.03
CA PRO A 19 -21.75 7.37 29.85
C PRO A 19 -20.50 7.74 29.02
N MET A 20 -20.00 8.96 29.23
CA MET A 20 -18.63 9.33 28.87
C MET A 20 -17.67 8.57 29.78
N LEU A 21 -16.95 7.59 29.23
CA LEU A 21 -15.78 7.00 29.86
C LEU A 21 -14.61 8.00 29.73
N VAL A 22 -14.31 8.67 30.83
CA VAL A 22 -13.08 9.46 31.02
C VAL A 22 -11.92 8.48 31.19
N TYR A 23 -10.92 8.57 30.31
CA TYR A 23 -9.67 7.82 30.43
C TYR A 23 -8.65 8.65 31.20
N ASP A 24 -8.38 8.28 32.45
CA ASP A 24 -7.18 8.69 33.17
C ASP A 24 -6.03 7.74 32.80
N CYS A 25 -4.99 8.27 32.18
CA CYS A 25 -3.73 7.56 31.97
C CYS A 25 -2.79 7.85 33.15
N GLU A 26 -2.73 6.95 34.13
CA GLU A 26 -1.63 6.93 35.10
C GLU A 26 -0.40 6.27 34.47
N ALA A 27 0.70 7.02 34.42
CA ALA A 27 2.02 6.53 34.05
C ALA A 27 2.54 5.58 35.13
N THR A 28 2.91 4.36 34.74
CA THR A 28 3.64 3.42 35.61
C THR A 28 5.09 3.33 35.15
N ASP A 29 6.00 3.78 36.02
CA ASP A 29 7.45 3.62 35.88
C ASP A 29 7.83 2.14 36.07
N GLY A 30 8.21 1.48 34.97
CA GLY A 30 8.70 0.10 34.95
C GLY A 30 10.18 0.03 34.56
N ILE A 31 11.04 -0.24 35.53
CA ILE A 31 12.48 -0.49 35.38
C ILE A 31 12.71 -1.75 34.51
N SER A 32 13.42 -1.61 33.39
CA SER A 32 13.84 -2.73 32.54
C SER A 32 15.33 -3.04 32.72
N VAL A 33 15.61 -4.28 33.16
CA VAL A 33 16.95 -4.87 33.23
C VAL A 33 17.22 -5.58 31.89
N LEU A 34 18.20 -5.10 31.14
CA LEU A 34 18.65 -5.69 29.87
C LEU A 34 19.49 -6.96 30.10
N PRO A 35 19.30 -8.05 29.32
CA PRO A 35 20.23 -9.17 29.30
C PRO A 35 21.41 -8.90 28.35
N ARG A 36 22.61 -9.34 28.77
CA ARG A 36 23.86 -9.30 27.99
C ARG A 36 23.80 -10.23 26.78
N GLN A 37 24.27 -9.73 25.63
CA GLN A 37 24.46 -10.51 24.41
C GLN A 37 25.69 -11.43 24.46
N PRO A 38 25.71 -12.56 23.74
CA PRO A 38 26.89 -13.40 23.56
C PRO A 38 27.75 -12.95 22.37
N SER A 39 29.07 -13.07 22.53
CA SER A 39 30.10 -12.76 21.55
C SER A 39 30.19 -13.77 20.41
N PHE A 40 30.28 -13.28 19.17
CA PHE A 40 30.54 -14.04 17.95
C PHE A 40 31.91 -14.75 17.97
N ARG A 41 31.93 -16.05 17.63
CA ARG A 41 33.15 -16.81 17.28
C ARG A 41 33.25 -16.94 15.75
N GLN A 42 34.42 -16.62 15.22
CA GLN A 42 34.79 -16.83 13.82
C GLN A 42 34.94 -18.33 13.50
N LEU A 43 34.31 -18.77 12.42
CA LEU A 43 34.52 -20.08 11.78
C LEU A 43 35.40 -19.88 10.53
N THR A 44 36.55 -20.54 10.49
CA THR A 44 37.43 -20.63 9.32
C THR A 44 37.16 -21.95 8.59
N LEU A 45 36.84 -21.87 7.30
CA LEU A 45 36.66 -23.01 6.40
C LEU A 45 37.95 -23.24 5.60
N SER A 46 38.49 -24.46 5.62
CA SER A 46 39.61 -24.89 4.78
C SER A 46 39.12 -25.84 3.70
N LEU A 47 39.36 -25.51 2.44
CA LEU A 47 39.07 -26.33 1.26
C LEU A 47 40.36 -27.00 0.77
N THR A 48 40.37 -28.33 0.70
CA THR A 48 41.43 -29.12 0.04
C THR A 48 40.92 -29.74 -1.25
N LEU A 49 41.54 -29.37 -2.38
CA LEU A 49 41.31 -29.94 -3.70
C LEU A 49 42.31 -31.08 -3.97
N SER A 50 41.80 -32.24 -4.39
CA SER A 50 42.59 -33.41 -4.80
C SER A 50 42.42 -33.67 -6.30
N LEU A 51 43.53 -33.62 -7.05
CA LEU A 51 43.63 -33.97 -8.48
C LEU A 51 44.20 -35.39 -8.66
N PRO A 52 43.72 -36.20 -9.64
CA PRO A 52 44.32 -37.48 -9.96
C PRO A 52 45.40 -37.39 -11.06
N ARG A 53 46.46 -38.19 -10.88
CA ARG A 53 47.61 -38.41 -11.80
C ARG A 53 47.25 -39.26 -13.02
N PRO A 54 47.92 -39.07 -14.18
CA PRO A 54 47.78 -39.95 -15.33
C PRO A 54 48.69 -41.19 -15.24
N ARG A 55 48.21 -42.32 -15.79
CA ARG A 55 48.93 -43.59 -15.91
C ARG A 55 49.70 -43.68 -17.23
N ALA A 56 50.88 -44.27 -17.13
CA ALA A 56 51.85 -44.48 -18.20
C ALA A 56 51.49 -45.64 -19.14
N SER A 57 52.14 -45.56 -20.30
CA SER A 57 52.11 -46.33 -21.54
C SER A 57 52.69 -47.74 -21.47
N ASN A 58 52.40 -48.55 -22.51
CA ASN A 58 53.25 -49.62 -23.02
C ASN A 58 52.95 -49.89 -24.53
N PRO A 59 53.84 -50.58 -25.27
CA PRO A 59 54.28 -50.08 -26.58
C PRO A 59 54.10 -51.04 -27.78
N LEU A 60 54.49 -50.51 -28.96
CA LEU A 60 55.04 -51.19 -30.14
C LEU A 60 54.13 -52.13 -30.96
N GLY A 61 53.57 -51.56 -32.03
CA GLY A 61 53.08 -52.28 -33.21
C GLY A 61 53.68 -51.67 -34.49
N ILE A 62 54.33 -52.52 -35.29
CA ILE A 62 55.06 -52.18 -36.52
C ILE A 62 54.08 -51.72 -37.62
N ALA A 63 54.28 -50.52 -38.16
CA ALA A 63 53.46 -49.93 -39.22
C ALA A 63 54.01 -50.28 -40.62
N MET A 64 53.14 -50.82 -41.47
CA MET A 64 53.30 -50.78 -42.93
C MET A 64 52.94 -49.39 -43.47
N PRO A 65 53.53 -48.91 -44.57
CA PRO A 65 53.23 -47.59 -45.11
C PRO A 65 51.81 -47.56 -45.73
N PRO A 66 50.90 -46.68 -45.26
CA PRO A 66 49.60 -46.54 -45.89
C PRO A 66 49.73 -45.71 -47.17
N ARG A 67 49.08 -46.18 -48.23
CA ARG A 67 48.80 -45.42 -49.44
C ARG A 67 48.14 -44.09 -49.04
N LEU A 68 48.68 -42.97 -49.54
CA LEU A 68 48.16 -41.62 -49.35
C LEU A 68 46.65 -41.58 -49.68
N SER A 69 45.83 -41.63 -48.63
CA SER A 69 44.37 -41.58 -48.73
C SER A 69 43.91 -40.12 -48.87
N ARG A 70 42.83 -39.90 -49.64
CA ARG A 70 42.22 -38.58 -49.85
C ARG A 70 41.89 -37.84 -48.53
N LEU A 71 41.76 -38.55 -47.42
CA LEU A 71 41.57 -38.00 -46.07
C LEU A 71 42.77 -37.17 -45.59
N TYR A 72 44.00 -37.55 -45.92
CA TYR A 72 45.19 -36.76 -45.57
C TYR A 72 45.20 -35.44 -46.34
N LEU A 73 44.78 -35.44 -47.60
CA LEU A 73 44.66 -34.21 -48.39
C LEU A 73 43.56 -33.30 -47.82
N LEU A 74 42.42 -33.87 -47.43
CA LEU A 74 41.32 -33.10 -46.83
C LEU A 74 41.73 -32.48 -45.48
N ASN A 75 42.39 -33.26 -44.61
CA ASN A 75 42.90 -32.78 -43.33
C ASN A 75 44.02 -31.74 -43.51
N ALA A 76 44.88 -31.90 -44.52
CA ALA A 76 45.89 -30.90 -44.86
C ALA A 76 45.26 -29.59 -45.38
N VAL A 77 44.17 -29.67 -46.14
CA VAL A 77 43.39 -28.49 -46.58
C VAL A 77 42.71 -27.83 -45.38
N PHE A 78 42.04 -28.57 -44.50
CA PHE A 78 41.42 -28.00 -43.30
C PHE A 78 42.45 -27.38 -42.35
N ALA A 79 43.59 -28.05 -42.14
CA ALA A 79 44.68 -27.51 -41.34
C ALA A 79 45.28 -26.26 -42.00
N GLY A 80 45.44 -26.25 -43.33
CA GLY A 80 45.90 -25.09 -44.08
C GLY A 80 44.93 -23.92 -43.99
N VAL A 81 43.63 -24.15 -44.14
CA VAL A 81 42.60 -23.11 -44.00
C VAL A 81 42.55 -22.57 -42.57
N ALA A 82 42.59 -23.46 -41.56
CA ALA A 82 42.62 -23.05 -40.16
C ALA A 82 43.88 -22.25 -39.83
N LEU A 83 45.05 -22.64 -40.35
CA LEU A 83 46.31 -21.92 -40.17
C LEU A 83 46.28 -20.55 -40.86
N VAL A 84 45.77 -20.49 -42.11
CA VAL A 84 45.59 -19.22 -42.83
C VAL A 84 44.62 -18.31 -42.08
N PHE A 85 43.54 -18.85 -41.52
CA PHE A 85 42.58 -18.09 -40.72
C PHE A 85 43.24 -17.57 -39.43
N LEU A 86 43.94 -18.43 -38.68
CA LEU A 86 44.65 -18.07 -37.45
C LEU A 86 45.76 -17.05 -37.66
N LEU A 87 46.44 -17.09 -38.82
CA LEU A 87 47.51 -16.15 -39.17
C LEU A 87 47.01 -14.88 -39.86
N HIS A 88 45.73 -14.80 -40.23
CA HIS A 88 45.19 -13.60 -40.87
C HIS A 88 44.97 -12.51 -39.81
N PRO A 89 45.54 -11.30 -39.96
CA PRO A 89 45.43 -10.22 -38.97
C PRO A 89 43.99 -9.72 -38.69
N ARG A 90 42.98 -10.18 -39.44
CA ARG A 90 41.56 -9.85 -39.28
C ARG A 90 40.72 -10.98 -38.66
N SER A 91 41.31 -12.15 -38.39
CA SER A 91 40.57 -13.26 -37.78
C SER A 91 40.20 -13.01 -36.32
N ALA A 92 40.93 -12.14 -35.62
CA ALA A 92 40.54 -11.63 -34.31
C ALA A 92 39.17 -10.92 -34.36
N ASP A 93 38.93 -10.11 -35.40
CA ASP A 93 37.67 -9.40 -35.60
C ASP A 93 36.55 -10.37 -35.97
N PHE A 94 36.83 -11.32 -36.88
CA PHE A 94 35.85 -12.34 -37.27
C PHE A 94 35.47 -13.26 -36.10
N SER A 95 36.41 -13.59 -35.20
CA SER A 95 36.10 -14.38 -34.00
C SER A 95 35.22 -13.60 -33.01
N ARG A 96 35.41 -12.29 -32.87
CA ARG A 96 34.54 -11.43 -32.04
C ARG A 96 33.15 -11.30 -32.63
N ASP A 97 33.05 -11.11 -33.94
CA ASP A 97 31.76 -10.98 -34.62
C ASP A 97 31.02 -12.31 -34.68
N PHE A 98 31.72 -13.43 -34.87
CA PHE A 98 31.12 -14.76 -34.80
C PHE A 98 30.69 -15.13 -33.38
N LEU A 99 31.46 -14.77 -32.34
CA LEU A 99 31.04 -14.92 -30.93
C LEU A 99 29.85 -14.02 -30.59
N ARG A 100 29.75 -12.82 -31.18
CA ARG A 100 28.56 -11.96 -31.06
C ARG A 100 27.35 -12.50 -31.80
N LEU A 101 27.52 -13.16 -32.94
CA LEU A 101 26.45 -13.76 -33.73
C LEU A 101 26.00 -15.14 -33.21
N SER A 102 26.86 -15.86 -32.50
CA SER A 102 26.56 -17.18 -31.91
C SER A 102 26.10 -17.11 -30.46
N SER A 103 26.27 -15.96 -29.80
CA SER A 103 25.57 -15.69 -28.54
C SER A 103 24.11 -15.37 -28.89
N PRO A 104 23.12 -16.10 -28.34
CA PRO A 104 21.73 -15.65 -28.47
C PRO A 104 21.66 -14.18 -28.01
N PRO A 105 20.86 -13.32 -28.66
CA PRO A 105 20.71 -11.94 -28.23
C PRO A 105 20.39 -11.98 -26.74
N ILE A 106 21.30 -11.43 -25.92
CA ILE A 106 21.04 -11.21 -24.50
C ILE A 106 19.93 -10.17 -24.50
N THR A 107 18.68 -10.62 -24.44
CA THR A 107 17.56 -9.75 -24.10
C THR A 107 17.95 -9.13 -22.76
N PRO A 108 18.17 -7.80 -22.69
CA PRO A 108 18.51 -7.17 -21.44
C PRO A 108 17.42 -7.56 -20.44
N ALA A 109 17.82 -8.06 -19.27
CA ALA A 109 16.87 -8.34 -18.21
C ALA A 109 16.06 -7.06 -17.98
N VAL A 110 14.75 -7.14 -18.22
CA VAL A 110 13.86 -6.01 -17.98
C VAL A 110 13.67 -5.96 -16.47
N CYS A 111 14.39 -5.04 -15.83
CA CYS A 111 14.20 -4.79 -14.41
C CYS A 111 12.82 -4.15 -14.19
N PRO A 112 12.07 -4.55 -13.16
CA PRO A 112 10.79 -3.93 -12.86
C PRO A 112 10.99 -2.46 -12.51
N SER A 113 9.93 -1.70 -12.71
CA SER A 113 9.89 -0.27 -12.40
C SER A 113 8.69 0.02 -11.52
N PRO A 114 8.84 0.81 -10.45
CA PRO A 114 7.73 1.20 -9.58
C PRO A 114 6.66 2.05 -10.29
N HIS A 115 6.97 2.57 -11.47
CA HIS A 115 6.04 3.37 -12.27
C HIS A 115 5.14 2.53 -13.18
N LEU A 116 5.40 1.23 -13.30
CA LEU A 116 4.55 0.31 -14.05
C LEU A 116 3.54 -0.33 -13.08
N LEU A 117 2.26 -0.30 -13.44
CA LEU A 117 1.23 -1.03 -12.68
C LEU A 117 1.08 -2.47 -13.16
N GLU A 118 1.46 -2.72 -14.42
CA GLU A 118 1.27 -4.04 -15.01
C GLU A 118 2.17 -5.03 -14.31
N ARG A 119 1.50 -6.02 -13.77
CA ARG A 119 2.05 -7.14 -13.04
C ARG A 119 2.11 -8.31 -13.99
N ASP A 120 3.31 -8.84 -14.21
CA ASP A 120 3.46 -10.04 -14.99
C ASP A 120 2.76 -11.17 -14.26
N ILE A 121 1.91 -11.91 -14.98
CA ILE A 121 1.25 -13.08 -14.39
C ILE A 121 2.35 -14.06 -13.97
N ILE A 122 2.42 -14.36 -12.68
CA ILE A 122 3.39 -15.31 -12.14
C ILE A 122 3.20 -16.66 -12.83
N ALA A 123 4.20 -17.07 -13.61
CA ALA A 123 4.21 -18.35 -14.31
C ALA A 123 4.55 -19.48 -13.33
N HIS A 124 3.55 -19.96 -12.59
CA HIS A 124 3.74 -20.98 -11.54
C HIS A 124 4.40 -22.28 -12.03
N ASP A 125 4.21 -22.64 -13.30
CA ASP A 125 4.81 -23.82 -13.93
C ASP A 125 6.33 -23.72 -14.10
N ARG A 126 6.89 -22.50 -14.08
CA ARG A 126 8.34 -22.25 -14.16
C ARG A 126 9.01 -22.16 -12.79
N GLN A 127 8.23 -22.00 -11.73
CA GLN A 127 8.79 -21.79 -10.40
C GLN A 127 9.38 -23.09 -9.85
N SER A 128 10.54 -22.97 -9.21
CA SER A 128 11.12 -24.02 -8.37
C SER A 128 10.76 -23.75 -6.91
N CYS A 129 10.13 -24.73 -6.26
CA CYS A 129 9.69 -24.63 -4.87
C CYS A 129 10.70 -25.21 -3.90
N GLN A 130 10.90 -24.50 -2.79
CA GLN A 130 11.71 -24.92 -1.66
C GLN A 130 10.80 -25.02 -0.43
N ALA A 131 10.70 -26.22 0.15
CA ALA A 131 10.05 -26.41 1.43
C ALA A 131 10.76 -25.59 2.53
N LEU A 132 9.98 -25.00 3.41
CA LEU A 132 10.43 -24.20 4.53
C LEU A 132 10.09 -24.91 5.84
N ASP A 133 11.00 -24.84 6.82
CA ASP A 133 10.76 -25.37 8.15
C ASP A 133 9.80 -24.45 8.92
N SER A 134 8.52 -24.80 8.90
CA SER A 134 7.50 -24.14 9.71
C SER A 134 7.75 -24.41 11.20
N VAL A 135 7.67 -23.37 12.04
CA VAL A 135 7.69 -23.52 13.51
C VAL A 135 6.33 -23.89 14.08
N LEU A 136 5.27 -23.80 13.28
CA LEU A 136 3.93 -24.24 13.66
C LEU A 136 3.77 -25.70 13.25
N PRO A 137 3.57 -26.63 14.19
CA PRO A 137 3.55 -28.07 13.89
C PRO A 137 2.38 -28.49 12.99
N ASP A 138 1.32 -27.69 12.97
CA ASP A 138 0.09 -27.96 12.23
C ASP A 138 0.15 -27.50 10.77
N PHE A 139 1.18 -26.73 10.39
CA PHE A 139 1.30 -26.11 9.06
C PHE A 139 2.65 -26.43 8.42
N ASP A 140 2.61 -26.68 7.12
CA ASP A 140 3.78 -26.71 6.24
C ASP A 140 3.79 -25.44 5.37
N ALA A 141 4.97 -25.06 4.90
CA ALA A 141 5.13 -23.88 4.04
C ALA A 141 6.21 -24.13 2.98
N GLU A 142 6.08 -23.44 1.85
CA GLU A 142 7.11 -23.44 0.81
C GLU A 142 7.23 -22.06 0.14
N LEU A 143 8.41 -21.81 -0.43
CA LEU A 143 8.66 -20.67 -1.28
C LEU A 143 9.00 -21.13 -2.69
N CYS A 144 8.20 -20.71 -3.66
CA CYS A 144 8.40 -20.97 -5.08
C CYS A 144 8.94 -19.71 -5.76
N ARG A 145 10.02 -19.86 -6.54
CA ARG A 145 10.66 -18.77 -7.28
C ARG A 145 10.96 -19.16 -8.70
N ASP A 146 10.78 -18.23 -9.62
CA ASP A 146 11.36 -18.32 -10.96
C ASP A 146 12.71 -17.59 -10.93
N LEU A 147 13.78 -18.27 -11.32
CA LEU A 147 15.13 -17.68 -11.36
C LEU A 147 15.27 -16.65 -12.49
N GLU A 148 14.40 -16.70 -13.50
CA GLU A 148 14.35 -15.74 -14.59
C GLU A 148 13.51 -14.49 -14.25
N ALA A 149 12.58 -14.60 -13.29
CA ALA A 149 11.74 -13.50 -12.80
C ALA A 149 12.03 -13.19 -11.32
N PRO A 150 13.19 -12.57 -11.00
CA PRO A 150 13.67 -12.39 -9.63
C PRO A 150 12.83 -11.44 -8.77
N SER A 151 11.94 -10.67 -9.40
CA SER A 151 11.02 -9.75 -8.73
C SER A 151 9.70 -10.41 -8.32
N ALA A 152 9.52 -11.71 -8.58
CA ALA A 152 8.29 -12.41 -8.25
C ALA A 152 8.57 -13.69 -7.47
N PHE A 153 7.72 -13.98 -6.49
CA PHE A 153 7.73 -15.25 -5.78
C PHE A 153 6.32 -15.63 -5.34
N THR A 154 6.14 -16.92 -5.11
CA THR A 154 4.91 -17.46 -4.55
C THR A 154 5.23 -18.09 -3.19
N PHE A 155 4.57 -17.61 -2.14
CA PHE A 155 4.63 -18.21 -0.81
C PHE A 155 3.37 -19.03 -0.58
N ARG A 156 3.52 -20.32 -0.25
CA ARG A 156 2.39 -21.23 0.02
C ARG A 156 2.48 -21.72 1.45
N VAL A 157 1.31 -21.85 2.08
CA VAL A 157 1.15 -22.44 3.42
C VAL A 157 -0.07 -23.32 3.42
N TRP A 158 0.00 -24.48 4.08
CA TRP A 158 -1.14 -25.39 4.20
C TRP A 158 -1.14 -26.15 5.52
N ARG A 159 -2.31 -26.62 5.96
CA ARG A 159 -2.41 -27.52 7.12
C ARG A 159 -1.85 -28.91 6.77
N ARG A 160 -1.07 -29.48 7.67
CA ARG A 160 -0.47 -30.82 7.52
C ARG A 160 -1.48 -31.94 7.74
N ASP A 161 -2.39 -31.76 8.70
CA ASP A 161 -3.39 -32.77 9.07
C ASP A 161 -4.71 -32.52 8.33
N GLU A 162 -5.08 -33.45 7.44
CA GLU A 162 -6.30 -33.43 6.65
C GLU A 162 -7.57 -33.44 7.53
N ALA A 163 -7.57 -34.18 8.64
CA ALA A 163 -8.72 -34.22 9.54
C ALA A 163 -8.88 -32.89 10.31
N ALA A 164 -7.76 -32.27 10.72
CA ALA A 164 -7.78 -30.95 11.32
C ALA A 164 -8.24 -29.88 10.33
N CYS A 165 -7.85 -30.00 9.06
CA CYS A 165 -8.33 -29.12 8.01
C CYS A 165 -9.85 -29.26 7.79
N ALA A 166 -10.34 -30.49 7.59
CA ALA A 166 -11.77 -30.73 7.41
C ALA A 166 -12.59 -30.18 8.60
N ALA A 167 -12.11 -30.37 9.83
CA ALA A 167 -12.76 -29.82 11.02
C ALA A 167 -12.74 -28.27 11.06
N ALA A 168 -11.69 -27.63 10.53
CA ALA A 168 -11.63 -26.18 10.43
C ALA A 168 -12.57 -25.64 9.35
N GLU A 169 -12.67 -26.32 8.20
CA GLU A 169 -13.63 -26.00 7.13
C GLU A 169 -15.08 -26.23 7.58
N ASP A 170 -15.36 -27.28 8.34
CA ASP A 170 -16.69 -27.57 8.92
C ASP A 170 -17.05 -26.67 10.12
N GLY A 171 -16.24 -25.65 10.40
CA GLY A 171 -16.45 -24.68 11.47
C GLY A 171 -17.74 -23.86 11.34
N SER A 172 -17.99 -23.01 12.34
CA SER A 172 -19.16 -22.11 12.37
C SER A 172 -19.24 -21.23 11.13
N GLU A 173 -20.46 -20.83 10.77
CA GLU A 173 -20.66 -19.89 9.67
C GLU A 173 -19.94 -18.58 9.96
N PRO A 174 -19.16 -18.04 9.00
CA PRO A 174 -18.42 -16.80 9.21
C PRO A 174 -19.29 -15.54 9.05
N SER A 175 -20.53 -15.66 8.58
CA SER A 175 -21.44 -14.55 8.39
C SER A 175 -22.90 -15.03 8.51
N GLU A 176 -23.78 -14.15 9.01
CA GLU A 176 -25.23 -14.39 9.00
C GLU A 176 -25.81 -14.35 7.57
N ASP A 177 -25.17 -13.62 6.65
CA ASP A 177 -25.48 -13.64 5.21
C ASP A 177 -24.91 -14.92 4.57
N PRO A 178 -25.76 -15.85 4.09
CA PRO A 178 -25.31 -17.11 3.51
C PRO A 178 -24.46 -16.92 2.24
N SER A 179 -24.73 -15.88 1.45
CA SER A 179 -24.00 -15.62 0.20
C SER A 179 -22.58 -15.16 0.48
N LEU A 180 -22.40 -14.34 1.52
CA LEU A 180 -21.08 -13.95 2.00
C LEU A 180 -20.34 -15.13 2.65
N SER A 181 -21.03 -15.96 3.44
CA SER A 181 -20.43 -17.16 4.02
C SER A 181 -19.92 -18.13 2.96
N GLU A 182 -20.71 -18.39 1.92
CA GLU A 182 -20.29 -19.19 0.76
C GLU A 182 -19.07 -18.59 0.07
N TRP A 183 -19.05 -17.26 -0.12
CA TRP A 183 -17.91 -16.56 -0.71
C TRP A 183 -16.65 -16.67 0.16
N ILE A 184 -16.75 -16.48 1.48
CA ILE A 184 -15.62 -16.59 2.42
C ILE A 184 -15.06 -18.02 2.37
N ARG A 185 -15.91 -19.04 2.49
CA ARG A 185 -15.50 -20.45 2.45
C ARG A 185 -14.79 -20.79 1.14
N ARG A 186 -15.32 -20.33 0.00
CA ARG A 186 -14.74 -20.57 -1.33
C ARG A 186 -13.43 -19.83 -1.58
N ASN A 187 -13.29 -18.59 -1.13
CA ASN A 187 -12.21 -17.70 -1.57
C ASN A 187 -11.15 -17.43 -0.50
N ARG A 188 -11.48 -17.65 0.77
CA ARG A 188 -10.64 -17.26 1.91
C ARG A 188 -10.24 -18.41 2.80
N GLY A 189 -11.03 -19.48 2.87
CA GLY A 189 -10.73 -20.63 3.73
C GLY A 189 -10.79 -20.31 5.23
N PRO A 190 -10.60 -21.32 6.09
CA PRO A 190 -10.74 -21.16 7.55
C PRO A 190 -9.60 -20.38 8.19
N ASP A 191 -8.39 -20.41 7.65
CA ASP A 191 -7.24 -19.73 8.23
C ASP A 191 -6.87 -18.45 7.49
N SER A 192 -6.17 -17.56 8.16
CA SER A 192 -5.66 -16.32 7.58
C SER A 192 -4.24 -16.10 8.03
N PHE A 193 -3.38 -15.72 7.10
CA PHE A 193 -1.96 -15.46 7.37
C PHE A 193 -1.63 -14.03 6.99
N ILE A 194 -0.70 -13.42 7.72
CA ILE A 194 -0.04 -12.19 7.32
C ILE A 194 1.24 -12.59 6.59
N LEU A 195 1.49 -12.01 5.43
CA LEU A 195 2.76 -12.06 4.73
C LEU A 195 3.29 -10.63 4.61
N THR A 196 4.52 -10.39 5.07
CA THR A 196 5.19 -9.11 4.88
C THR A 196 6.48 -9.27 4.10
N THR A 197 6.80 -8.24 3.30
CA THR A 197 8.13 -8.01 2.76
C THR A 197 8.67 -6.69 3.28
N ASP A 198 9.97 -6.64 3.52
CA ASP A 198 10.71 -5.43 3.89
C ASP A 198 12.05 -5.41 3.12
N GLY A 199 12.68 -4.25 2.98
CA GLY A 199 13.91 -4.07 2.22
C GLY A 199 13.66 -3.19 1.00
N ALA A 200 13.87 -3.74 -0.20
CA ALA A 200 13.67 -3.00 -1.45
C ALA A 200 12.23 -2.53 -1.68
N GLU A 201 11.25 -3.30 -1.23
CA GLU A 201 9.84 -2.93 -1.29
C GLU A 201 9.11 -3.48 -0.08
N ARG A 202 8.30 -2.62 0.52
CA ARG A 202 7.50 -2.98 1.67
C ARG A 202 6.09 -3.37 1.26
N ILE A 203 5.69 -4.57 1.66
CA ILE A 203 4.37 -5.14 1.44
C ILE A 203 3.89 -5.71 2.77
N ASP A 204 2.60 -5.55 3.05
CA ASP A 204 1.89 -6.29 4.09
C ASP A 204 0.56 -6.72 3.49
N THR A 205 0.28 -8.02 3.53
CA THR A 205 -0.97 -8.54 3.02
C THR A 205 -1.46 -9.75 3.80
N GLN A 206 -2.78 -9.80 4.01
CA GLN A 206 -3.49 -10.98 4.50
C GLN A 206 -4.29 -11.70 3.40
N TRP A 207 -4.16 -11.23 2.16
CA TRP A 207 -5.05 -11.62 1.08
C TRP A 207 -4.44 -12.72 0.22
N SER A 208 -4.33 -13.90 0.80
CA SER A 208 -4.03 -15.11 0.04
C SER A 208 -5.18 -15.50 -0.89
N THR A 209 -4.83 -16.22 -1.93
CA THR A 209 -5.76 -17.06 -2.70
C THR A 209 -5.96 -18.38 -1.95
N TYR A 210 -7.20 -18.71 -1.64
CA TYR A 210 -7.54 -20.03 -1.11
C TYR A 210 -7.57 -21.07 -2.23
N GLU A 211 -6.84 -22.17 -2.07
CA GLU A 211 -6.72 -23.24 -3.07
C GLU A 211 -7.58 -24.48 -2.73
N GLY A 212 -8.34 -24.42 -1.62
CA GLY A 212 -9.02 -25.59 -1.04
C GLY A 212 -8.11 -26.37 -0.09
N ASN A 213 -8.69 -27.29 0.69
CA ASN A 213 -7.97 -28.17 1.63
C ASN A 213 -7.01 -27.41 2.56
N CYS A 214 -7.42 -26.25 3.06
CA CYS A 214 -6.62 -25.39 3.93
C CYS A 214 -5.25 -25.03 3.33
N SER A 215 -5.17 -24.87 2.01
CA SER A 215 -4.00 -24.39 1.27
C SER A 215 -4.18 -22.93 0.84
N TYR A 216 -3.15 -22.12 1.06
CA TYR A 216 -3.16 -20.67 0.85
C TYR A 216 -1.95 -20.26 0.05
N ARG A 217 -2.19 -19.48 -1.00
CA ARG A 217 -1.15 -18.98 -1.90
C ARG A 217 -1.07 -17.45 -1.84
N PHE A 218 0.14 -16.94 -1.67
CA PHE A 218 0.47 -15.53 -1.79
C PHE A 218 1.36 -15.33 -3.01
N ASP A 219 0.84 -14.61 -3.98
CA ASP A 219 1.57 -14.21 -5.18
C ASP A 219 2.11 -12.80 -4.96
N VAL A 220 3.43 -12.70 -4.76
CA VAL A 220 4.12 -11.45 -4.50
C VAL A 220 4.93 -11.07 -5.72
N GLU A 221 4.68 -9.86 -6.20
CA GLU A 221 5.43 -9.25 -7.27
C GLU A 221 5.89 -7.86 -6.81
N LEU A 222 7.20 -7.68 -6.87
CA LEU A 222 7.91 -6.47 -6.49
C LEU A 222 8.04 -5.57 -7.71
N HIS A 223 7.62 -4.33 -7.59
CA HIS A 223 7.90 -3.27 -8.57
C HIS A 223 9.28 -2.66 -8.36
N ASN A 224 9.90 -2.92 -7.20
CA ASN A 224 11.29 -2.59 -6.93
C ASN A 224 12.12 -3.83 -6.60
N VAL A 225 13.01 -4.21 -7.51
CA VAL A 225 14.00 -5.26 -7.26
C VAL A 225 14.94 -4.89 -6.14
N GLY A 226 15.33 -5.88 -5.35
CA GLY A 226 16.44 -5.74 -4.43
C GLY A 226 16.41 -6.81 -3.36
N ASP A 227 17.26 -6.62 -2.37
CA ASP A 227 17.28 -7.46 -1.18
C ASP A 227 15.98 -7.27 -0.40
N ILE A 228 15.28 -8.38 -0.14
CA ILE A 228 14.08 -8.37 0.68
C ILE A 228 14.11 -9.44 1.77
N TYR A 229 13.32 -9.20 2.81
CA TYR A 229 13.08 -10.12 3.90
C TYR A 229 11.60 -10.49 3.93
N VAL A 230 11.30 -11.77 3.82
CA VAL A 230 9.95 -12.30 3.86
C VAL A 230 9.64 -12.84 5.24
N ARG A 231 8.47 -12.49 5.78
CA ARG A 231 7.97 -13.01 7.05
C ARG A 231 6.52 -13.39 6.92
N SER A 232 6.10 -14.40 7.67
CA SER A 232 4.71 -14.79 7.74
C SER A 232 4.30 -15.17 9.15
N TRP A 233 3.05 -14.88 9.48
CA TRP A 233 2.41 -15.22 10.74
C TRP A 233 1.03 -15.80 10.47
N LEU A 234 0.63 -16.81 11.25
CA LEU A 234 -0.77 -17.17 11.37
C LEU A 234 -1.49 -16.05 12.14
N ALA A 235 -2.46 -15.43 11.48
CA ALA A 235 -3.22 -14.32 12.02
C ALA A 235 -4.50 -14.81 12.70
N TYR A 236 -5.28 -15.64 12.00
CA TYR A 236 -6.57 -16.15 12.47
C TYR A 236 -6.78 -17.60 12.02
N GLU A 237 -7.60 -18.34 12.75
CA GLU A 237 -8.05 -19.69 12.41
C GLU A 237 -9.58 -19.75 12.42
N ARG A 238 -10.17 -20.81 11.86
CA ARG A 238 -11.62 -21.12 11.96
C ARG A 238 -12.53 -19.95 11.55
N TYR A 239 -12.15 -19.26 10.50
CA TYR A 239 -12.79 -18.09 9.91
C TYR A 239 -12.84 -16.83 10.79
N GLU A 240 -12.15 -16.78 11.92
CA GLU A 240 -12.13 -15.59 12.80
C GLU A 240 -11.64 -14.32 12.08
N GLY A 241 -10.85 -14.46 11.01
CA GLY A 241 -10.42 -13.32 10.19
C GLY A 241 -11.56 -12.60 9.46
N PHE A 242 -12.73 -13.22 9.33
CA PHE A 242 -13.92 -12.68 8.68
C PHE A 242 -15.21 -12.83 9.50
N ASP A 243 -15.17 -13.48 10.67
CA ASP A 243 -16.37 -13.80 11.46
C ASP A 243 -17.17 -12.53 11.80
N GLU A 244 -18.32 -12.41 11.15
CA GLU A 244 -19.36 -11.43 11.43
C GLU A 244 -20.70 -12.08 11.77
N ALA A 245 -20.75 -13.42 11.88
CA ALA A 245 -21.96 -14.15 12.26
C ALA A 245 -22.46 -13.76 13.65
N ASN A 246 -21.57 -13.20 14.47
CA ASN A 246 -21.85 -12.77 15.83
C ASN A 246 -21.69 -11.27 16.02
N ALA A 247 -21.57 -10.47 14.96
CA ALA A 247 -21.26 -9.04 15.05
C ALA A 247 -22.26 -8.23 15.92
N THR A 248 -23.48 -8.73 16.09
CA THR A 248 -24.54 -8.11 16.90
C THR A 248 -24.61 -8.61 18.36
N SER A 249 -23.83 -9.64 18.70
CA SER A 249 -23.85 -10.34 19.99
C SER A 249 -22.53 -10.16 20.75
N SER A 250 -22.55 -10.28 22.08
CA SER A 250 -21.39 -10.16 22.98
C SER A 250 -20.42 -11.36 22.95
N LEU A 251 -20.36 -12.08 21.83
CA LEU A 251 -19.60 -13.32 21.63
C LEU A 251 -18.10 -13.06 21.37
N PRO A 252 -17.23 -14.10 21.45
CA PRO A 252 -15.80 -13.88 21.61
C PRO A 252 -15.15 -13.27 20.36
N TRP A 253 -14.32 -12.29 20.66
CA TRP A 253 -13.53 -11.48 19.74
C TRP A 253 -12.63 -12.32 18.84
N PRO A 254 -12.42 -11.94 17.56
CA PRO A 254 -11.42 -12.58 16.72
C PRO A 254 -10.05 -12.41 17.37
N GLU A 255 -9.45 -13.52 17.81
CA GLU A 255 -8.20 -13.47 18.55
C GLU A 255 -7.05 -13.47 17.55
N LEU A 256 -6.45 -12.30 17.36
CA LEU A 256 -5.26 -12.18 16.53
C LEU A 256 -4.11 -12.96 17.16
N GLN A 257 -3.72 -14.06 16.52
CA GLN A 257 -2.76 -15.00 17.09
C GLN A 257 -1.31 -14.52 16.96
N LEU A 258 -0.98 -13.85 15.85
CA LEU A 258 0.39 -13.45 15.45
C LEU A 258 1.46 -14.53 15.69
N ARG A 259 1.10 -15.80 15.48
CA ARG A 259 2.06 -16.90 15.67
C ARG A 259 3.00 -16.95 14.47
N PRO A 260 4.31 -16.75 14.64
CA PRO A 260 5.24 -16.75 13.51
C PRO A 260 5.20 -18.11 12.83
N LEU A 261 5.10 -18.12 11.50
CA LEU A 261 5.12 -19.35 10.71
C LEU A 261 6.57 -19.84 10.50
N LEU A 262 7.52 -18.91 10.42
CA LEU A 262 8.95 -19.19 10.24
C LEU A 262 9.74 -18.74 11.48
N ALA A 263 10.81 -19.47 11.83
CA ALA A 263 11.66 -19.13 12.98
C ALA A 263 12.36 -17.77 12.81
N HIS A 264 12.74 -17.46 11.58
CA HIS A 264 13.47 -16.27 11.20
C HIS A 264 12.93 -15.72 9.88
N ALA A 265 13.18 -14.43 9.63
CA ALA A 265 12.89 -13.82 8.34
C ALA A 265 13.68 -14.53 7.23
N LEU A 266 13.02 -14.81 6.12
CA LEU A 266 13.65 -15.40 4.96
C LEU A 266 14.28 -14.30 4.10
N PHE A 267 15.61 -14.32 3.97
CA PHE A 267 16.32 -13.38 3.11
C PHE A 267 16.29 -13.84 1.66
N LEU A 268 15.79 -12.99 0.77
CA LEU A 268 15.83 -13.20 -0.68
C LEU A 268 16.75 -12.14 -1.31
N PRO A 269 17.93 -12.54 -1.80
CA PRO A 269 18.88 -11.59 -2.36
C PRO A 269 18.40 -11.05 -3.72
N ALA A 270 18.79 -9.82 -4.02
CA ALA A 270 18.58 -9.20 -5.31
C ALA A 270 19.21 -10.02 -6.45
N ASN A 271 18.59 -9.97 -7.63
CA ASN A 271 19.29 -10.39 -8.84
C ASN A 271 20.39 -9.37 -9.17
N SER A 272 21.62 -9.86 -9.31
CA SER A 272 22.80 -9.05 -9.64
C SER A 272 22.68 -8.18 -10.90
N LEU A 273 21.72 -8.47 -11.78
CA LEU A 273 21.49 -7.73 -13.03
C LEU A 273 20.64 -6.48 -12.83
N CYS A 274 19.88 -6.37 -11.73
CA CYS A 274 18.98 -5.26 -11.47
C CYS A 274 19.37 -4.49 -10.21
N GLN A 275 19.23 -3.17 -10.25
CA GLN A 275 19.49 -2.30 -9.11
C GLN A 275 18.17 -1.83 -8.50
N SER A 276 18.12 -1.77 -7.18
CA SER A 276 16.99 -1.16 -6.49
C SER A 276 16.84 0.30 -6.86
N TYR A 277 15.63 0.66 -7.20
CA TYR A 277 15.18 2.02 -7.33
C TYR A 277 15.10 2.67 -5.93
N ILE A 278 15.63 3.88 -5.83
CA ILE A 278 15.53 4.75 -4.65
C ILE A 278 14.91 6.06 -5.14
N PRO A 279 13.72 6.45 -4.65
CA PRO A 279 13.07 7.67 -5.10
C PRO A 279 13.95 8.89 -4.78
N SER A 280 13.96 9.86 -5.70
CA SER A 280 14.62 11.14 -5.47
C SER A 280 14.14 11.77 -4.16
N PRO A 281 15.03 12.27 -3.28
CA PRO A 281 14.61 12.85 -2.00
C PRO A 281 13.75 14.08 -2.25
N LEU A 282 12.74 14.26 -1.39
CA LEU A 282 11.84 15.42 -1.48
C LEU A 282 12.55 16.75 -1.20
N ASN A 283 13.69 16.71 -0.52
CA ASN A 283 14.51 17.89 -0.20
C ASN A 283 15.97 17.62 -0.61
N ALA A 284 16.49 18.43 -1.53
CA ALA A 284 17.84 18.30 -2.05
C ALA A 284 18.95 18.39 -0.98
N SER A 285 18.68 19.07 0.15
CA SER A 285 19.65 19.14 1.25
C SER A 285 19.87 17.81 2.00
N HIS A 286 19.05 16.78 1.73
CA HIS A 286 19.17 15.45 2.33
C HIS A 286 19.88 14.43 1.42
N HIS A 287 20.50 14.86 0.32
CA HIS A 287 21.29 13.97 -0.53
C HIS A 287 22.59 13.52 0.17
N LEU A 288 22.56 12.34 0.77
CA LEU A 288 23.77 11.54 0.98
C LEU A 288 24.04 10.76 -0.30
N ALA A 289 24.82 11.34 -1.20
CA ALA A 289 25.28 10.61 -2.38
C ALA A 289 26.21 9.48 -1.93
N LEU A 290 25.75 8.22 -2.05
CA LEU A 290 26.66 7.08 -1.93
C LEU A 290 27.59 7.07 -3.16
N PRO A 291 28.92 7.16 -2.97
CA PRO A 291 29.85 7.16 -4.10
C PRO A 291 29.69 5.88 -4.94
N GLY A 292 29.41 6.03 -6.23
CA GLY A 292 29.36 4.92 -7.20
C GLY A 292 28.00 4.28 -7.42
N ALA A 293 26.96 4.63 -6.66
CA ALA A 293 25.61 4.16 -6.95
C ALA A 293 25.02 4.98 -8.12
N ARG A 294 24.82 4.33 -9.27
CA ARG A 294 24.06 4.89 -10.39
C ARG A 294 22.61 4.48 -10.25
N PHE A 295 21.88 5.13 -9.35
CA PHE A 295 20.44 4.94 -9.31
C PHE A 295 19.86 5.39 -10.66
N PRO A 296 18.95 4.61 -11.28
CA PRO A 296 18.26 5.07 -12.47
C PRO A 296 17.63 6.43 -12.16
N VAL A 297 17.98 7.43 -12.97
CA VAL A 297 17.39 8.76 -12.85
C VAL A 297 15.92 8.62 -13.24
N ASP A 298 15.03 9.17 -12.41
CA ASP A 298 13.61 9.34 -12.67
C ASP A 298 13.39 10.02 -14.04
N ASP A 299 13.30 9.26 -15.14
CA ASP A 299 12.77 9.77 -16.41
C ASP A 299 11.23 9.82 -16.36
N ASP A 300 10.72 10.39 -15.28
CA ASP A 300 9.30 10.46 -14.94
C ASP A 300 8.65 11.71 -15.51
N ALA A 301 9.39 12.49 -16.31
CA ALA A 301 8.90 13.70 -16.95
C ALA A 301 7.64 13.39 -17.79
N MET A 302 7.45 12.15 -18.25
CA MET A 302 6.30 11.75 -19.06
C MET A 302 5.06 11.26 -18.28
N LEU A 303 5.14 11.00 -16.98
CA LEU A 303 3.99 10.46 -16.22
C LEU A 303 2.93 11.55 -15.93
N PRO A 304 1.62 11.29 -16.09
CA PRO A 304 0.58 12.27 -15.75
C PRO A 304 0.52 12.57 -14.24
N ALA A 305 -0.16 13.65 -13.87
CA ALA A 305 -0.45 13.96 -12.48
C ALA A 305 -1.39 12.91 -11.85
N CYS A 306 -1.19 12.57 -10.58
CA CYS A 306 -2.08 11.68 -9.82
C CYS A 306 -3.36 12.38 -9.34
N SER A 307 -4.16 12.95 -10.26
CA SER A 307 -5.40 13.69 -9.95
C SER A 307 -6.68 12.96 -10.38
N ALA A 308 -6.55 11.76 -10.95
CA ALA A 308 -7.68 10.97 -11.44
C ALA A 308 -8.65 10.54 -10.32
N ILE A 309 -9.91 10.25 -10.68
CA ILE A 309 -10.94 9.82 -9.71
C ILE A 309 -10.64 8.46 -9.07
N HIS A 310 -9.96 7.57 -9.79
CA HIS A 310 -9.64 6.22 -9.32
C HIS A 310 -8.56 6.23 -8.22
N PRO A 311 -8.58 5.27 -7.29
CA PRO A 311 -7.53 5.15 -6.28
C PRO A 311 -6.14 5.06 -6.91
N VAL A 312 -5.18 5.77 -6.33
CA VAL A 312 -3.78 5.70 -6.75
C VAL A 312 -3.19 4.38 -6.22
N ARG A 313 -2.53 3.63 -7.12
CA ARG A 313 -1.79 2.40 -6.80
C ARG A 313 -0.30 2.70 -6.85
N GLY A 314 0.51 1.93 -6.12
CA GLY A 314 1.95 2.14 -6.04
C GLY A 314 2.61 1.27 -4.98
N SER A 315 3.85 1.61 -4.65
CA SER A 315 4.71 0.82 -3.77
C SER A 315 5.42 1.68 -2.73
N TYR A 316 5.63 1.11 -1.55
CA TYR A 316 6.48 1.73 -0.52
C TYR A 316 7.92 1.33 -0.72
N LEU A 317 8.74 2.30 -1.12
CA LEU A 317 10.16 2.10 -1.43
C LEU A 317 11.04 2.82 -0.41
N PRO A 318 12.23 2.30 -0.09
CA PRO A 318 13.12 2.92 0.90
C PRO A 318 13.49 4.35 0.48
N HIS A 319 13.39 5.29 1.40
CA HIS A 319 13.72 6.69 1.16
C HIS A 319 15.23 6.90 1.01
N HIS A 320 16.03 6.11 1.72
CA HIS A 320 17.49 6.16 1.67
C HIS A 320 18.09 4.76 1.46
N PRO A 321 19.24 4.62 0.75
CA PRO A 321 19.87 3.31 0.57
C PRO A 321 20.27 2.60 1.87
N LEU A 322 20.45 3.35 2.97
CA LEU A 322 20.70 2.75 4.29
C LEU A 322 19.44 2.11 4.89
N ASP A 323 18.25 2.52 4.48
CA ASP A 323 17.00 1.89 4.92
C ASP A 323 16.88 0.44 4.41
N LEU A 324 17.60 0.09 3.33
CA LEU A 324 17.76 -1.29 2.86
C LEU A 324 18.58 -2.17 3.82
N LEU A 325 19.52 -1.56 4.55
CA LEU A 325 20.45 -2.29 5.42
C LEU A 325 19.87 -2.53 6.82
N ASP A 326 18.94 -1.68 7.25
CA ASP A 326 18.27 -1.83 8.53
C ASP A 326 17.29 -3.03 8.47
N SER A 327 17.75 -4.16 9.02
CA SER A 327 16.96 -5.38 9.23
C SER A 327 15.54 -5.04 9.69
N PRO A 328 14.50 -5.75 9.20
CA PRO A 328 13.14 -5.33 9.44
C PRO A 328 12.75 -5.51 10.89
N ILE A 329 12.10 -4.50 11.44
CA ILE A 329 11.49 -4.48 12.77
C ILE A 329 12.51 -4.54 13.94
N GLN A 330 13.03 -3.37 14.32
CA GLN A 330 13.23 -3.09 15.74
C GLN A 330 12.05 -2.19 16.17
N TRP A 331 11.09 -2.79 16.87
CA TRP A 331 10.01 -2.04 17.50
C TRP A 331 10.60 -1.10 18.54
N ALA A 332 10.22 0.18 18.41
CA ALA A 332 10.99 1.37 18.76
C ALA A 332 12.37 1.38 18.07
N ALA A 333 12.49 2.14 16.98
CA ALA A 333 13.79 2.44 16.41
C ALA A 333 14.70 2.97 17.53
N PRO A 334 15.85 2.33 17.82
CA PRO A 334 16.72 2.76 18.92
C PRO A 334 17.07 4.24 18.76
N GLY A 335 16.97 5.00 19.86
CA GLY A 335 17.40 6.40 19.88
C GLY A 335 16.36 7.42 19.38
N GLY A 336 15.06 7.10 19.38
CA GLY A 336 14.00 8.09 19.11
C GLY A 336 13.91 8.52 17.64
N ARG A 337 14.36 7.68 16.71
CA ARG A 337 14.10 7.90 15.27
C ARG A 337 12.59 7.87 15.01
N ARG A 338 12.14 8.75 14.11
CA ARG A 338 10.75 8.82 13.68
C ARG A 338 10.36 7.52 12.98
N ILE A 339 9.09 7.16 13.14
CA ILE A 339 8.51 5.93 12.61
C ILE A 339 8.34 6.07 11.10
N GLY A 340 7.87 7.24 10.63
CA GLY A 340 7.90 7.63 9.23
C GLY A 340 9.27 8.16 8.77
N GLU A 341 9.30 8.54 7.50
CA GLU A 341 10.42 8.99 6.68
C GLU A 341 11.42 7.90 6.27
N ARG A 342 11.08 6.62 6.47
CA ARG A 342 11.92 5.48 6.07
C ARG A 342 11.54 4.93 4.70
N TYR A 343 10.26 4.98 4.39
CA TYR A 343 9.76 4.57 3.09
C TYR A 343 9.06 5.76 2.44
N ARG A 344 8.85 5.68 1.14
CA ARG A 344 8.06 6.64 0.39
C ARG A 344 7.13 5.89 -0.52
N PHE A 345 5.87 6.30 -0.52
CA PHE A 345 4.93 5.81 -1.50
C PHE A 345 5.25 6.41 -2.87
N VAL A 346 5.55 5.54 -3.83
CA VAL A 346 5.79 5.88 -5.24
C VAL A 346 4.59 5.40 -6.06
N PRO A 347 3.81 6.31 -6.64
CA PRO A 347 2.69 5.93 -7.49
C PRO A 347 3.12 5.20 -8.76
N ALA A 348 2.34 4.21 -9.13
CA ALA A 348 2.38 3.59 -10.44
C ALA A 348 1.55 4.42 -11.44
N ARG A 349 2.02 4.52 -12.69
CA ARG A 349 1.38 5.21 -13.83
C ARG A 349 1.16 6.72 -13.72
N CYS A 350 1.45 7.34 -12.58
CA CYS A 350 1.34 8.78 -12.40
C CYS A 350 2.44 9.29 -11.46
N LYS A 351 2.53 10.60 -11.30
CA LYS A 351 3.42 11.25 -10.33
C LYS A 351 2.66 12.29 -9.53
N TRP A 352 3.03 12.46 -8.27
CA TRP A 352 2.56 13.59 -7.49
C TRP A 352 3.10 14.90 -8.08
N ARG A 353 2.22 15.69 -8.71
CA ARG A 353 2.56 16.92 -9.46
C ARG A 353 1.74 18.13 -9.01
N HIS A 354 1.44 18.24 -7.72
CA HIS A 354 0.75 19.40 -7.18
C HIS A 354 1.70 20.28 -6.36
N SER A 355 1.43 21.59 -6.32
CA SER A 355 2.17 22.54 -5.48
C SER A 355 2.02 22.30 -3.96
N GLY A 356 1.11 21.42 -3.54
CA GLY A 356 0.95 20.98 -2.14
C GLY A 356 1.91 19.87 -1.68
N MET A 357 2.88 19.46 -2.51
CA MET A 357 3.88 18.44 -2.11
C MET A 357 4.72 18.92 -0.91
N ARG A 358 5.28 17.99 -0.13
CA ARG A 358 6.16 18.37 0.97
C ARG A 358 7.37 19.16 0.43
N PHE A 359 7.74 20.25 1.10
CA PHE A 359 8.78 21.20 0.68
C PHE A 359 8.51 21.96 -0.63
N ALA A 360 7.30 21.87 -1.19
CA ALA A 360 6.87 22.69 -2.32
C ALA A 360 6.45 24.09 -1.88
N ASN A 361 6.26 24.99 -2.86
CA ASN A 361 5.58 26.26 -2.61
C ASN A 361 4.07 26.03 -2.53
N VAL A 362 3.51 26.03 -1.33
CA VAL A 362 2.10 25.74 -1.08
C VAL A 362 1.19 26.95 -1.28
N GLU A 363 1.74 28.16 -1.49
CA GLU A 363 0.96 29.40 -1.60
C GLU A 363 -0.12 29.28 -2.69
N GLU A 364 0.25 28.75 -3.86
CA GLU A 364 -0.64 28.51 -5.00
C GLU A 364 -1.87 27.66 -4.66
N CYS A 365 -1.77 26.73 -3.70
CA CYS A 365 -2.89 25.92 -3.25
C CYS A 365 -3.93 26.70 -2.44
N THR A 366 -3.53 27.85 -1.89
CA THR A 366 -4.30 28.61 -0.90
C THR A 366 -4.66 30.03 -1.33
N GLU A 367 -4.26 30.43 -2.55
CA GLU A 367 -4.60 31.73 -3.14
C GLU A 367 -6.09 31.87 -3.45
N THR A 368 -6.73 30.81 -3.94
CA THR A 368 -8.15 30.84 -4.29
C THR A 368 -8.99 30.47 -3.08
N ARG A 369 -10.08 31.22 -2.84
CA ARG A 369 -11.02 30.87 -1.78
C ARG A 369 -11.67 29.53 -2.04
N ARG A 370 -11.57 28.61 -1.09
CA ARG A 370 -12.16 27.27 -1.16
C ARG A 370 -12.70 26.85 0.20
N HIS A 371 -13.79 26.09 0.21
CA HIS A 371 -14.29 25.46 1.43
C HIS A 371 -14.22 23.93 1.29
N VAL A 372 -13.54 23.29 2.24
CA VAL A 372 -13.34 21.84 2.30
C VAL A 372 -14.08 21.31 3.51
N MET A 373 -15.02 20.40 3.29
CA MET A 373 -15.78 19.75 4.36
C MET A 373 -15.42 18.27 4.41
N SER A 374 -15.02 17.79 5.59
CA SER A 374 -14.79 16.38 5.88
C SER A 374 -15.86 15.89 6.85
N ILE A 375 -16.55 14.79 6.52
CA ILE A 375 -17.53 14.15 7.40
C ILE A 375 -17.12 12.70 7.60
N GLY A 376 -17.00 12.24 8.84
CA GLY A 376 -16.60 10.87 9.05
C GLY A 376 -16.07 10.53 10.42
N ASP A 377 -15.20 9.53 10.45
CA ASP A 377 -14.51 9.05 11.64
C ASP A 377 -13.15 9.71 11.87
N SER A 378 -12.33 9.11 12.74
CA SER A 378 -11.04 9.65 13.16
C SER A 378 -9.99 9.62 12.05
N HIS A 379 -10.11 8.74 11.06
CA HIS A 379 -9.21 8.71 9.91
C HIS A 379 -9.47 9.90 8.98
N GLY A 380 -10.74 10.21 8.71
CA GLY A 380 -11.11 11.43 7.97
C GLY A 380 -10.67 12.71 8.69
N ARG A 381 -10.78 12.75 10.02
CA ARG A 381 -10.26 13.87 10.82
C ARG A 381 -8.75 14.04 10.69
N GLN A 382 -7.99 12.94 10.77
CA GLN A 382 -6.55 12.98 10.63
C GLN A 382 -6.13 13.42 9.24
N LEU A 383 -6.80 12.95 8.18
CA LEU A 383 -6.55 13.45 6.83
C LEU A 383 -6.69 14.96 6.77
N GLN A 384 -7.76 15.53 7.35
CA GLN A 384 -7.94 16.98 7.38
C GLN A 384 -6.83 17.69 8.15
N ASP A 385 -6.43 17.18 9.31
CA ASP A 385 -5.33 17.77 10.09
C ASP A 385 -4.00 17.71 9.28
N GLY A 386 -3.75 16.61 8.56
CA GLY A 386 -2.61 16.46 7.66
C GLY A 386 -2.64 17.44 6.48
N LEU A 387 -3.81 17.67 5.88
CA LEU A 387 -4.02 18.68 4.83
C LEU A 387 -3.72 20.09 5.34
N ILE A 388 -4.28 20.48 6.49
CA ILE A 388 -4.03 21.78 7.12
C ILE A 388 -2.53 21.95 7.41
N HIS A 389 -1.91 20.93 8.01
CA HIS A 389 -0.48 20.93 8.33
C HIS A 389 0.37 21.14 7.08
N ARG A 390 0.11 20.37 6.02
CA ARG A 390 0.85 20.46 4.75
C ARG A 390 0.68 21.83 4.09
N LEU A 391 -0.54 22.32 3.96
CA LEU A 391 -0.83 23.60 3.31
C LEU A 391 -0.35 24.80 4.14
N SER A 392 -0.12 24.63 5.44
CA SER A 392 0.50 25.66 6.30
C SER A 392 2.01 25.81 6.07
N GLY A 393 2.58 25.12 5.08
CA GLY A 393 3.99 25.18 4.73
C GLY A 393 4.90 24.43 5.72
N GLN A 394 4.34 23.55 6.55
CA GLN A 394 5.13 22.80 7.52
C GLN A 394 5.94 21.70 6.80
N PRO A 395 7.27 21.65 6.98
CA PRO A 395 8.15 20.73 6.25
C PRO A 395 8.16 19.29 6.82
N GLY A 396 7.72 19.11 8.06
CA GLY A 396 7.69 17.81 8.74
C GLY A 396 6.38 17.05 8.52
N VAL A 397 6.30 15.85 9.09
CA VAL A 397 5.05 15.08 9.19
C VAL A 397 4.16 15.63 10.32
N ALA A 398 2.84 15.53 10.15
CA ALA A 398 1.91 15.89 11.23
C ALA A 398 2.06 14.90 12.40
N LEU A 399 2.13 15.44 13.63
CA LEU A 399 2.41 14.65 14.84
C LEU A 399 1.17 14.35 15.66
N GLU A 400 0.16 15.23 15.61
CA GLU A 400 -0.99 15.17 16.49
C GLU A 400 -2.28 15.47 15.75
N SER A 401 -3.36 14.84 16.22
CA SER A 401 -4.74 15.16 15.80
C SER A 401 -5.60 15.26 17.04
N GLY A 402 -5.92 16.50 17.44
CA GLY A 402 -6.80 16.75 18.59
C GLY A 402 -8.15 16.04 18.40
N LYS A 403 -8.69 15.40 19.44
CA LYS A 403 -10.02 14.78 19.39
C LYS A 403 -11.09 15.84 19.56
N ALA A 404 -11.93 16.02 18.54
CA ALA A 404 -13.06 16.94 18.58
C ALA A 404 -14.17 16.48 17.65
N ASP A 405 -15.42 16.69 18.06
CA ASP A 405 -16.63 16.38 17.27
C ASP A 405 -16.81 17.34 16.09
N PHE A 406 -16.28 18.55 16.25
CA PHE A 406 -16.24 19.58 15.22
C PHE A 406 -14.86 20.22 15.22
N LYS A 407 -14.30 20.44 14.03
CA LYS A 407 -13.10 21.26 13.87
C LYS A 407 -13.28 22.21 12.71
N ASN A 408 -12.76 23.41 12.88
CA ASN A 408 -12.51 24.34 11.79
C ASN A 408 -11.04 24.72 11.76
N GLY A 409 -10.57 25.12 10.58
CA GLY A 409 -9.23 25.65 10.39
C GLY A 409 -9.18 26.43 9.09
N THR A 410 -8.34 27.45 9.01
CA THR A 410 -8.16 28.24 7.79
C THR A 410 -6.68 28.33 7.48
N VAL A 411 -6.33 28.07 6.22
CA VAL A 411 -4.96 28.19 5.71
C VAL A 411 -5.01 29.01 4.43
N GLY A 412 -4.43 30.21 4.45
CA GLY A 412 -4.62 31.18 3.37
C GLY A 412 -6.11 31.47 3.16
N ASN A 413 -6.61 31.25 1.94
CA ASN A 413 -8.03 31.39 1.62
C ASN A 413 -8.79 30.06 1.62
N VAL A 414 -8.23 28.97 2.15
CA VAL A 414 -8.90 27.67 2.24
C VAL A 414 -9.42 27.44 3.64
N ASP A 415 -10.73 27.31 3.76
CA ASP A 415 -11.42 26.97 5.00
C ASP A 415 -11.69 25.46 5.06
N PHE A 416 -11.36 24.85 6.19
CA PHE A 416 -11.55 23.42 6.46
C PHE A 416 -12.59 23.24 7.57
N PHE A 417 -13.49 22.29 7.38
CA PHE A 417 -14.54 21.94 8.32
C PHE A 417 -14.64 20.44 8.49
N PHE A 418 -14.40 19.94 9.71
CA PHE A 418 -14.60 18.54 10.05
C PHE A 418 -15.87 18.38 10.89
N ARG A 419 -16.68 17.38 10.56
CA ARG A 419 -17.82 16.95 11.36
C ARG A 419 -17.72 15.45 11.66
N TRP A 420 -17.73 15.12 12.94
CA TRP A 420 -17.74 13.74 13.41
C TRP A 420 -19.07 13.05 13.07
N SER A 421 -19.01 12.06 12.19
CA SER A 421 -20.11 11.13 11.88
C SER A 421 -19.54 9.75 11.53
N PRO A 422 -18.95 9.05 12.52
CA PRO A 422 -18.19 7.82 12.27
C PRO A 422 -19.03 6.67 11.71
N PHE A 423 -20.36 6.77 11.82
CA PHE A 423 -21.33 5.79 11.33
C PHE A 423 -22.19 6.34 10.18
N GLY A 424 -21.90 7.53 9.66
CA GLY A 424 -22.67 8.15 8.57
C GLY A 424 -24.11 8.58 8.94
N HIS A 425 -24.48 8.59 10.23
CA HIS A 425 -25.86 8.86 10.66
C HIS A 425 -26.38 10.26 10.27
N LEU A 426 -25.49 11.24 10.09
CA LEU A 426 -25.88 12.58 9.63
C LEU A 426 -26.50 12.57 8.22
N PHE A 427 -26.29 11.49 7.45
CA PHE A 427 -26.87 11.29 6.12
C PHE A 427 -28.18 10.49 6.12
N LYS A 428 -28.61 9.95 7.27
CA LYS A 428 -29.86 9.18 7.35
C LYS A 428 -31.08 10.06 7.65
N GLU A 429 -30.90 11.12 8.42
CA GLU A 429 -31.99 12.01 8.89
C GLU A 429 -32.25 13.19 7.92
N MET A 430 -31.88 13.03 6.65
CA MET A 430 -31.69 14.17 5.77
C MET A 430 -32.90 14.89 5.20
N LEU A 431 -34.11 14.36 5.35
CA LEU A 431 -35.28 15.15 4.99
C LEU A 431 -35.40 16.42 5.87
N GLU A 432 -34.63 16.51 6.96
CA GLU A 432 -34.46 17.71 7.81
C GLU A 432 -32.99 18.05 8.14
N SER A 433 -31.96 17.41 7.55
CA SER A 433 -30.58 17.52 8.07
C SER A 433 -29.88 18.86 7.82
N ASP A 434 -29.09 19.25 8.82
CA ASP A 434 -28.13 20.35 8.79
C ASP A 434 -27.07 20.22 7.67
N VAL A 435 -26.74 19.01 7.19
CA VAL A 435 -25.57 18.81 6.31
C VAL A 435 -25.75 19.46 4.93
N CYS A 436 -26.90 19.27 4.28
CA CYS A 436 -27.14 19.85 2.96
C CYS A 436 -27.35 21.36 3.03
N SER A 437 -28.03 21.83 4.07
CA SER A 437 -28.16 23.27 4.36
C SER A 437 -26.80 23.90 4.61
N TYR A 438 -25.95 23.26 5.42
CA TYR A 438 -24.59 23.71 5.70
C TYR A 438 -23.74 23.77 4.43
N MET A 439 -23.76 22.71 3.60
CA MET A 439 -23.02 22.71 2.33
C MET A 439 -23.46 23.84 1.40
N ARG A 440 -24.74 24.20 1.38
CA ARG A 440 -25.28 25.33 0.59
C ARG A 440 -24.91 26.68 1.18
N GLU A 441 -25.03 26.83 2.50
CA GLU A 441 -24.70 28.06 3.22
C GLU A 441 -23.22 28.42 3.10
N HIS A 442 -22.36 27.40 3.14
CA HIS A 442 -20.91 27.56 3.08
C HIS A 442 -20.32 27.33 1.70
N GLU A 443 -21.13 27.08 0.66
CA GLU A 443 -20.68 26.83 -0.72
C GLU A 443 -19.49 25.86 -0.78
N VAL A 444 -19.65 24.67 -0.17
CA VAL A 444 -18.57 23.67 -0.04
C VAL A 444 -18.01 23.25 -1.40
N ASP A 445 -16.73 23.50 -1.66
CA ASP A 445 -16.07 23.08 -2.91
C ASP A 445 -15.75 21.58 -2.92
N VAL A 446 -15.21 21.08 -1.81
CA VAL A 446 -14.71 19.71 -1.68
C VAL A 446 -15.42 19.04 -0.51
N LEU A 447 -16.08 17.91 -0.78
CA LEU A 447 -16.62 17.03 0.25
C LEU A 447 -15.75 15.78 0.37
N ILE A 448 -15.26 15.48 1.56
CA ILE A 448 -14.52 14.26 1.90
C ILE A 448 -15.37 13.44 2.87
N VAL A 449 -15.65 12.18 2.55
CA VAL A 449 -16.35 11.26 3.45
C VAL A 449 -15.44 10.11 3.84
N SER A 450 -15.37 9.81 5.14
CA SER A 450 -14.60 8.70 5.68
C SER A 450 -15.45 7.95 6.69
N VAL A 451 -16.04 6.84 6.26
CA VAL A 451 -16.84 5.97 7.12
C VAL A 451 -16.43 4.54 6.88
N GLY A 452 -16.45 3.74 7.94
CA GLY A 452 -16.28 2.29 7.83
C GLY A 452 -15.37 1.70 8.87
N TYR A 453 -14.34 2.42 9.33
CA TYR A 453 -13.48 1.88 10.40
C TYR A 453 -14.30 1.68 11.69
N HIS A 454 -15.07 2.69 12.09
CA HIS A 454 -15.97 2.57 13.25
C HIS A 454 -17.15 1.62 13.02
N ILE A 455 -17.67 1.53 11.80
CA ILE A 455 -18.75 0.57 11.47
C ILE A 455 -18.22 -0.86 11.69
N ALA A 456 -16.99 -1.14 11.25
CA ALA A 456 -16.36 -2.46 11.39
C ALA A 456 -16.08 -2.88 12.84
N VAL A 457 -16.17 -1.97 13.81
CA VAL A 457 -16.02 -2.31 15.24
C VAL A 457 -17.15 -3.23 15.69
N GLY A 458 -18.39 -3.09 15.19
CA GLY A 458 -19.53 -3.82 15.73
C GLY A 458 -20.71 -4.04 14.78
N HIS A 459 -20.53 -3.87 13.47
CA HIS A 459 -21.62 -4.06 12.50
C HIS A 459 -21.19 -4.95 11.34
N PRO A 460 -22.07 -5.81 10.79
CA PRO A 460 -21.80 -6.70 9.66
C PRO A 460 -21.63 -5.94 8.33
N THR A 461 -21.17 -6.63 7.30
CA THR A 461 -20.96 -6.09 5.95
C THR A 461 -22.24 -5.46 5.38
N ALA A 462 -23.40 -6.07 5.63
CA ALA A 462 -24.69 -5.55 5.16
C ALA A 462 -24.97 -4.11 5.66
N VAL A 463 -24.66 -3.82 6.93
CA VAL A 463 -24.84 -2.49 7.52
C VAL A 463 -23.83 -1.49 6.94
N PHE A 464 -22.61 -1.92 6.66
CA PHE A 464 -21.62 -1.08 5.98
C PHE A 464 -22.09 -0.67 4.58
N LEU A 465 -22.63 -1.62 3.81
CA LEU A 465 -23.19 -1.35 2.48
C LEU A 465 -24.42 -0.44 2.55
N GLU A 466 -25.36 -0.71 3.47
CA GLU A 466 -26.52 0.17 3.72
C GLU A 466 -26.06 1.61 3.99
N ARG A 467 -25.12 1.81 4.91
CA ARG A 467 -24.62 3.15 5.25
C ARG A 467 -23.89 3.82 4.11
N THR A 468 -23.12 3.07 3.34
CA THR A 468 -22.46 3.59 2.13
C THR A 468 -23.51 4.08 1.13
N HIS A 469 -24.57 3.30 0.89
CA HIS A 469 -25.67 3.71 0.02
C HIS A 469 -26.41 4.93 0.55
N ASP A 470 -26.77 4.96 1.84
CA ASP A 470 -27.43 6.09 2.49
C ASP A 470 -26.66 7.40 2.24
N ILE A 471 -25.33 7.38 2.41
CA ILE A 471 -24.45 8.55 2.19
C ILE A 471 -24.44 8.99 0.73
N LEU A 472 -24.29 8.06 -0.20
CA LEU A 472 -24.21 8.37 -1.62
C LEU A 472 -25.55 8.92 -2.13
N ASP A 473 -26.65 8.25 -1.81
CA ASP A 473 -28.01 8.67 -2.16
C ASP A 473 -28.34 10.02 -1.54
N ALA A 474 -27.91 10.23 -0.30
CA ALA A 474 -28.06 11.49 0.38
C ALA A 474 -27.44 12.66 -0.42
N VAL A 475 -26.14 12.57 -0.70
CA VAL A 475 -25.45 13.65 -1.41
C VAL A 475 -26.06 13.89 -2.80
N ASP A 476 -26.48 12.82 -3.50
CA ASP A 476 -27.14 12.92 -4.80
C ASP A 476 -28.54 13.55 -4.73
N ILE A 477 -29.31 13.34 -3.65
CA ILE A 477 -30.60 14.02 -3.44
C ILE A 477 -30.38 15.51 -3.22
N CYS A 478 -29.38 15.89 -2.42
CA CYS A 478 -29.12 17.29 -2.08
C CYS A 478 -28.49 18.08 -3.23
N PHE A 479 -27.65 17.39 -4.01
CA PHE A 479 -26.87 17.92 -5.11
C PHE A 479 -26.92 16.93 -6.27
N PRO A 480 -28.08 16.81 -6.95
CA PRO A 480 -28.18 15.94 -8.10
C PRO A 480 -27.08 16.31 -9.08
N ALA A 481 -26.37 15.31 -9.60
CA ALA A 481 -25.37 15.53 -10.62
C ALA A 481 -26.02 16.43 -11.69
N PRO A 482 -25.35 17.53 -12.10
CA PRO A 482 -25.88 18.34 -13.18
C PRO A 482 -26.19 17.37 -14.30
N ASN A 483 -27.45 17.36 -14.77
CA ASN A 483 -27.84 16.47 -15.86
C ASN A 483 -26.71 16.53 -16.90
N PRO A 484 -26.20 15.38 -17.39
CA PRO A 484 -25.20 15.40 -18.46
C PRO A 484 -25.72 16.41 -19.48
N PRO A 485 -24.85 17.34 -19.94
CA PRO A 485 -25.29 18.49 -20.72
C PRO A 485 -26.30 17.96 -21.73
N LEU A 486 -27.53 18.44 -21.61
CA LEU A 486 -28.58 18.08 -22.55
C LEU A 486 -28.06 18.52 -23.90
N ASP A 487 -27.43 17.61 -24.64
CA ASP A 487 -27.16 17.80 -26.05
C ASP A 487 -28.45 18.34 -26.66
N GLU A 488 -28.36 19.57 -27.16
CA GLU A 488 -29.33 20.13 -28.10
C GLU A 488 -30.81 20.01 -27.72
N ARG A 489 -31.23 20.41 -26.51
CA ARG A 489 -32.64 20.83 -26.36
C ARG A 489 -32.85 22.19 -27.04
N GLN A 490 -33.13 22.08 -28.33
CA GLN A 490 -33.68 23.06 -29.26
C GLN A 490 -34.19 24.35 -28.60
N ALA A 491 -33.55 25.45 -28.98
CA ALA A 491 -34.05 26.80 -28.83
C ALA A 491 -35.41 26.92 -29.54
N GLY A 492 -36.50 26.76 -28.80
CA GLY A 492 -37.82 26.83 -29.41
C GLY A 492 -38.99 26.66 -28.46
N ALA A 493 -39.16 27.57 -27.50
CA ALA A 493 -40.51 28.00 -27.07
C ALA A 493 -40.42 29.17 -26.09
N HIS A 494 -40.91 30.32 -26.54
CA HIS A 494 -41.12 31.51 -25.74
C HIS A 494 -42.17 31.25 -24.64
N GLY A 495 -41.78 31.45 -23.38
CA GLY A 495 -42.68 31.42 -22.22
C GLY A 495 -42.26 32.48 -21.19
N ILE A 496 -43.22 33.30 -20.79
CA ILE A 496 -43.09 34.59 -20.08
C ILE A 496 -42.58 34.39 -18.63
N PRO A 497 -41.69 35.27 -18.11
CA PRO A 497 -41.18 35.15 -16.74
C PRO A 497 -42.19 35.66 -15.72
N HIS A 498 -42.61 34.80 -14.79
CA HIS A 498 -43.27 35.22 -13.57
C HIS A 498 -42.22 35.68 -12.56
N ALA A 499 -42.25 36.97 -12.26
CA ALA A 499 -41.44 37.62 -11.25
C ALA A 499 -42.10 37.45 -9.88
N HIS A 500 -41.53 36.62 -8.99
CA HIS A 500 -41.72 36.76 -7.55
C HIS A 500 -40.47 36.33 -6.76
N THR A 501 -40.17 37.15 -5.75
CA THR A 501 -39.37 36.94 -4.54
C THR A 501 -37.84 37.12 -4.57
N HIS A 502 -37.41 38.10 -3.76
CA HIS A 502 -36.05 38.53 -3.49
C HIS A 502 -35.35 37.59 -2.51
N GLY A 503 -34.59 36.67 -3.08
CA GLY A 503 -33.35 36.12 -2.54
C GLY A 503 -32.70 35.52 -3.78
N ARG A 504 -31.54 36.04 -4.23
CA ARG A 504 -30.89 35.44 -5.41
C ARG A 504 -30.73 33.95 -5.08
N PRO A 505 -31.39 33.04 -5.82
CA PRO A 505 -31.22 31.62 -5.55
C PRO A 505 -29.72 31.36 -5.65
N SER A 506 -29.13 30.82 -4.58
CA SER A 506 -27.72 30.45 -4.59
C SER A 506 -27.50 29.56 -5.80
N THR A 507 -26.56 29.96 -6.66
CA THR A 507 -26.17 29.21 -7.86
C THR A 507 -25.33 27.99 -7.51
N TYR A 508 -25.12 27.71 -6.22
CA TYR A 508 -24.36 26.58 -5.74
C TYR A 508 -25.07 25.25 -6.08
N THR A 509 -24.47 24.49 -6.99
CA THR A 509 -24.97 23.18 -7.45
C THR A 509 -24.43 22.01 -6.65
N GLY A 510 -23.65 22.27 -5.59
CA GLY A 510 -23.00 21.26 -4.76
C GLY A 510 -21.48 21.25 -4.87
N PRO A 511 -20.82 20.34 -4.13
CA PRO A 511 -19.38 20.21 -4.17
C PRO A 511 -18.89 19.83 -5.57
N ARG A 512 -17.88 20.56 -6.06
CA ARG A 512 -17.23 20.25 -7.35
C ARG A 512 -16.47 18.93 -7.28
N THR A 513 -15.96 18.59 -6.11
CA THR A 513 -15.20 17.36 -5.86
C THR A 513 -15.81 16.63 -4.67
N ARG A 514 -16.06 15.34 -4.85
CA ARG A 514 -16.53 14.43 -3.80
C ARG A 514 -15.51 13.30 -3.67
N ILE A 515 -14.98 13.07 -2.48
CA ILE A 515 -13.94 12.08 -2.20
C ILE A 515 -14.47 11.10 -1.16
N MET A 516 -14.44 9.81 -1.48
CA MET A 516 -14.71 8.72 -0.54
C MET A 516 -13.39 8.10 -0.07
N LEU A 517 -13.18 8.00 1.24
CA LEU A 517 -12.05 7.27 1.83
C LEU A 517 -12.51 5.87 2.23
N THR A 518 -11.80 4.85 1.75
CA THR A 518 -12.00 3.46 2.23
C THR A 518 -11.58 3.30 3.69
N PRO A 519 -12.04 2.26 4.40
CA PRO A 519 -11.56 2.01 5.76
C PRO A 519 -10.04 1.81 5.76
N ALA A 520 -9.33 2.37 6.73
CA ALA A 520 -7.90 2.12 6.88
C ALA A 520 -7.61 0.67 7.28
N ALA A 521 -6.44 0.16 6.91
CA ALA A 521 -5.96 -1.11 7.39
C ALA A 521 -5.79 -1.06 8.92
N PRO A 522 -6.27 -2.05 9.68
CA PRO A 522 -6.10 -2.07 11.12
C PRO A 522 -4.68 -2.53 11.44
N GLY A 523 -4.04 -1.86 12.39
CA GLY A 523 -2.84 -2.39 13.03
C GLY A 523 -3.10 -3.76 13.66
N PRO A 524 -2.10 -4.64 13.78
CA PRO A 524 -2.27 -5.93 14.43
C PRO A 524 -2.41 -5.75 15.95
N LEU A 525 -3.66 -5.72 16.42
CA LEU A 525 -3.98 -5.45 17.82
C LEU A 525 -3.77 -6.70 18.69
N THR A 526 -3.08 -6.52 19.83
CA THR A 526 -2.93 -7.56 20.86
C THR A 526 -4.29 -8.00 21.41
N THR A 527 -4.45 -9.27 21.77
CA THR A 527 -5.67 -9.85 22.35
C THR A 527 -6.29 -9.00 23.46
N ASP A 528 -5.49 -8.50 24.42
CA ASP A 528 -6.00 -7.69 25.54
C ASP A 528 -6.69 -6.40 25.07
N ARG A 529 -6.15 -5.79 24.03
CA ARG A 529 -6.70 -4.56 23.46
C ARG A 529 -7.94 -4.84 22.62
N VAL A 530 -7.94 -5.91 21.84
CA VAL A 530 -9.13 -6.34 21.07
C VAL A 530 -10.30 -6.58 22.04
N ARG A 531 -10.05 -7.31 23.14
CA ARG A 531 -11.03 -7.60 24.19
C ARG A 531 -11.52 -6.33 24.90
N ARG A 532 -10.60 -5.43 25.28
CA ARG A 532 -10.95 -4.19 25.98
C ARG A 532 -11.73 -3.22 25.10
N ASP A 533 -11.34 -3.09 23.84
CA ASP A 533 -11.89 -2.06 22.95
C ASP A 533 -13.08 -2.58 22.12
N ASN A 534 -13.51 -3.84 22.30
CA ASN A 534 -14.62 -4.45 21.56
C ASN A 534 -14.43 -4.33 20.04
N ARG A 535 -13.27 -4.78 19.51
CA ARG A 535 -12.91 -4.53 18.10
C ARG A 535 -13.04 -5.76 17.23
N HIS A 536 -13.98 -5.71 16.29
CA HIS A 536 -14.10 -6.69 15.21
C HIS A 536 -13.40 -6.25 13.91
N THR A 537 -12.47 -5.29 13.99
CA THR A 537 -11.72 -4.81 12.82
C THR A 537 -10.56 -5.75 12.49
N THR A 538 -10.76 -6.61 11.49
CA THR A 538 -9.69 -7.43 10.91
C THR A 538 -9.24 -6.85 9.56
N HIS A 539 -7.99 -7.15 9.19
CA HIS A 539 -7.42 -6.72 7.91
C HIS A 539 -8.21 -7.26 6.72
N ASN A 540 -8.56 -8.53 6.78
CA ASN A 540 -9.34 -9.24 5.78
C ASN A 540 -10.72 -8.60 5.54
N ARG A 541 -11.42 -8.27 6.61
CA ARG A 541 -12.73 -7.64 6.52
C ARG A 541 -12.66 -6.23 5.94
N LEU A 542 -11.72 -5.42 6.41
CA LEU A 542 -11.56 -4.05 5.92
C LEU A 542 -11.07 -4.01 4.47
N ARG A 543 -10.26 -5.00 4.04
CA ARG A 543 -9.92 -5.17 2.61
C ARG A 543 -11.17 -5.45 1.78
N TYR A 544 -11.99 -6.41 2.20
CA TYR A 544 -13.22 -6.76 1.50
C TYR A 544 -14.16 -5.56 1.38
N TRP A 545 -14.33 -4.80 2.45
CA TRP A 545 -15.14 -3.58 2.46
C TRP A 545 -14.58 -2.50 1.53
N SER A 546 -13.26 -2.33 1.47
CA SER A 546 -12.63 -1.43 0.50
C SER A 546 -12.96 -1.85 -0.94
N GLU A 547 -12.81 -3.14 -1.27
CA GLU A 547 -13.11 -3.68 -2.61
C GLU A 547 -14.59 -3.51 -3.01
N LEU A 548 -15.52 -3.55 -2.04
CA LEU A 548 -16.95 -3.30 -2.29
C LEU A 548 -17.27 -1.80 -2.45
N MET A 549 -16.67 -0.93 -1.65
CA MET A 549 -17.03 0.48 -1.62
C MET A 549 -16.49 1.28 -2.82
N ILE A 550 -15.28 0.94 -3.30
CA ILE A 550 -14.66 1.61 -4.45
C ILE A 550 -15.60 1.66 -5.67
N PRO A 551 -16.13 0.54 -6.19
CA PRO A 551 -17.01 0.58 -7.36
C PRO A 551 -18.33 1.33 -7.09
N LEU A 552 -18.88 1.27 -5.87
CA LEU A 552 -20.11 2.00 -5.51
C LEU A 552 -19.91 3.52 -5.61
N ALA A 553 -18.82 4.04 -5.05
CA ALA A 553 -18.51 5.46 -5.09
C ALA A 553 -18.17 5.93 -6.52
N LEU A 554 -17.33 5.18 -7.25
CA LEU A 554 -16.96 5.51 -8.63
C LEU A 554 -18.18 5.54 -9.57
N ALA A 555 -19.13 4.63 -9.41
CA ALA A 555 -20.37 4.59 -10.21
C ALA A 555 -21.24 5.85 -10.02
N ARG A 556 -21.06 6.59 -8.92
CA ARG A 556 -21.73 7.86 -8.62
C ARG A 556 -20.86 9.09 -8.95
N GLY A 557 -19.75 8.91 -9.65
CA GLY A 557 -18.82 9.99 -10.01
C GLY A 557 -17.98 10.53 -8.86
N TRP A 558 -17.90 9.81 -7.74
CA TRP A 558 -17.01 10.19 -6.65
C TRP A 558 -15.57 9.80 -6.97
N SER A 559 -14.63 10.63 -6.54
CA SER A 559 -13.24 10.23 -6.42
C SER A 559 -13.08 9.31 -5.21
N VAL A 560 -12.14 8.37 -5.27
CA VAL A 560 -11.91 7.44 -4.17
C VAL A 560 -10.43 7.43 -3.80
N ILE A 561 -10.15 7.43 -2.51
CA ILE A 561 -8.85 7.13 -1.91
C ILE A 561 -8.97 5.75 -1.29
N ASP A 562 -8.23 4.77 -1.81
CA ASP A 562 -8.17 3.42 -1.23
C ASP A 562 -7.21 3.44 -0.03
N GLN A 563 -7.70 4.04 1.06
CA GLN A 563 -6.96 4.19 2.30
C GLN A 563 -6.48 2.83 2.83
N PHE A 564 -7.27 1.77 2.68
CA PHE A 564 -6.82 0.42 3.05
C PHE A 564 -5.51 0.07 2.35
N ALA A 565 -5.46 0.19 1.02
CA ALA A 565 -4.26 -0.18 0.25
C ALA A 565 -3.05 0.70 0.56
N LEU A 566 -3.27 2.00 0.80
CA LEU A 566 -2.18 2.90 1.19
C LEU A 566 -1.66 2.61 2.60
N THR A 567 -2.50 2.12 3.51
CA THR A 567 -2.11 1.96 4.92
C THR A 567 -1.67 0.55 5.28
N ALA A 568 -2.11 -0.48 4.55
CA ALA A 568 -1.78 -1.88 4.85
C ALA A 568 -0.28 -2.15 4.99
N PRO A 569 0.61 -1.74 4.05
CA PRO A 569 2.05 -1.99 4.16
C PRO A 569 2.71 -1.43 5.44
N LEU A 570 2.09 -0.41 6.05
CA LEU A 570 2.57 0.26 7.26
C LEU A 570 1.67 0.01 8.48
N ALA A 571 0.71 -0.92 8.43
CA ALA A 571 -0.26 -1.13 9.51
C ALA A 571 0.41 -1.42 10.87
N TRP A 572 1.52 -2.15 10.82
CA TRP A 572 2.40 -2.39 11.96
C TRP A 572 2.87 -1.09 12.63
N GLU A 573 3.20 -0.04 11.89
CA GLU A 573 3.71 1.23 12.45
C GLU A 573 2.72 1.93 13.38
N THR A 574 1.43 1.59 13.32
CA THR A 574 0.48 2.11 14.29
C THR A 574 0.78 1.64 15.72
N LEU A 575 1.42 0.47 15.91
CA LEU A 575 1.69 -0.08 17.26
C LEU A 575 2.66 0.76 18.10
N VAL A 576 3.48 1.58 17.45
CA VAL A 576 4.38 2.53 18.12
C VAL A 576 3.73 3.89 18.37
N SER A 577 2.53 4.12 17.84
CA SER A 577 1.66 5.24 18.17
C SER A 577 0.49 4.76 19.04
N ASP A 578 -0.75 4.96 18.60
CA ASP A 578 -1.94 4.56 19.33
C ASP A 578 -2.57 3.27 18.79
N GLY A 579 -1.90 2.50 17.94
CA GLY A 579 -2.32 1.21 17.39
C GLY A 579 -3.48 1.26 16.39
N ILE A 580 -3.92 2.45 15.97
CA ILE A 580 -5.08 2.63 15.09
C ILE A 580 -4.72 3.54 13.94
N HIS A 581 -4.03 4.62 14.29
CA HIS A 581 -3.90 5.77 13.43
C HIS A 581 -2.52 5.86 12.80
N PHE A 582 -2.51 6.34 11.57
CA PHE A 582 -1.32 6.45 10.72
C PHE A 582 -0.64 7.81 10.82
N MET A 583 -1.11 8.71 11.67
CA MET A 583 -0.40 9.96 11.96
C MET A 583 1.08 9.67 12.27
N MET A 584 1.99 10.51 11.75
CA MET A 584 3.45 10.33 11.81
C MET A 584 4.07 9.24 10.91
N THR A 585 3.27 8.49 10.14
CA THR A 585 3.76 7.42 9.25
C THR A 585 3.82 7.89 7.80
N ASP A 586 4.60 7.19 6.98
CA ASP A 586 4.69 7.47 5.53
C ASP A 586 3.37 7.23 4.79
N ALA A 587 2.46 6.43 5.37
CA ALA A 587 1.14 6.18 4.81
C ALA A 587 0.20 7.37 4.96
N HIS A 588 0.33 8.13 6.05
CA HIS A 588 -0.45 9.35 6.19
C HIS A 588 -0.03 10.42 5.19
N GLU A 589 1.27 10.54 4.91
CA GLU A 589 1.77 11.45 3.88
C GLU A 589 1.25 11.07 2.49
N ALA A 590 1.20 9.77 2.16
CA ALA A 590 0.61 9.28 0.91
C ALA A 590 -0.89 9.61 0.79
N LEU A 591 -1.65 9.49 1.90
CA LEU A 591 -3.07 9.89 1.94
C LEU A 591 -3.25 11.39 1.69
N VAL A 592 -2.39 12.22 2.28
CA VAL A 592 -2.41 13.68 2.10
C VAL A 592 -2.08 14.06 0.66
N ASP A 593 -1.06 13.45 0.06
CA ASP A 593 -0.69 13.68 -1.34
C ASP A 593 -1.83 13.28 -2.30
N GLU A 594 -2.44 12.11 -2.10
CA GLU A 594 -3.58 11.67 -2.92
C GLU A 594 -4.80 12.58 -2.77
N ALA A 595 -5.10 13.01 -1.54
CA ALA A 595 -6.19 13.96 -1.29
C ALA A 595 -5.94 15.30 -1.98
N LEU A 596 -4.76 15.89 -1.85
CA LEU A 596 -4.41 17.16 -2.51
C LEU A 596 -4.53 17.06 -4.04
N GLY A 597 -4.05 15.95 -4.62
CA GLY A 597 -4.18 15.66 -6.05
C GLY A 597 -5.63 15.62 -6.52
N LYS A 598 -6.52 14.93 -5.79
CA LYS A 598 -7.95 14.78 -6.14
C LYS A 598 -8.78 16.03 -5.85
N MET A 599 -8.40 16.79 -4.81
CA MET A 599 -9.08 18.04 -4.46
C MET A 599 -8.96 19.08 -5.55
N GLY A 600 -7.89 19.07 -6.35
CA GLY A 600 -7.66 20.06 -7.41
C GLY A 600 -7.67 21.50 -6.89
N ILE A 601 -7.24 21.73 -5.64
CA ILE A 601 -7.06 23.07 -5.05
C ILE A 601 -5.65 23.62 -5.32
N CYS A 602 -4.70 22.74 -5.62
CA CYS A 602 -3.33 23.09 -5.97
C CYS A 602 -3.16 23.10 -7.49
N ALA A 603 -2.38 24.04 -8.01
CA ALA A 603 -1.96 24.01 -9.41
C ALA A 603 -1.13 22.77 -9.70
N GLU A 604 -1.31 22.20 -10.90
CA GLU A 604 -0.39 21.20 -11.42
C GLU A 604 0.93 21.90 -11.75
N ARG A 605 2.05 21.30 -11.33
CA ARG A 605 3.37 21.82 -11.66
C ARG A 605 3.68 21.50 -13.12
N ASP A 606 3.86 22.54 -13.91
CA ASP A 606 4.34 22.40 -15.29
C ASP A 606 5.68 21.65 -15.30
N LEU A 607 5.85 20.79 -16.30
CA LEU A 607 7.17 20.26 -16.60
C LEU A 607 8.09 21.42 -16.98
N PRO A 608 9.35 21.45 -16.52
CA PRO A 608 10.32 22.39 -17.07
C PRO A 608 10.30 22.23 -18.59
N SER A 609 9.84 23.28 -19.27
CA SER A 609 9.58 23.26 -20.72
C SER A 609 10.88 23.26 -21.55
N SER A 610 12.04 23.35 -20.88
CA SER A 610 13.36 23.31 -21.50
C SER A 610 14.31 22.41 -20.72
N SER A 611 15.10 21.63 -21.44
CA SER A 611 16.22 20.85 -20.90
C SER A 611 17.38 21.72 -20.38
N GLU A 612 17.32 23.04 -20.57
CA GLU A 612 18.37 23.98 -20.14
C GLU A 612 18.28 24.34 -18.66
N ASP A 613 17.12 24.17 -18.02
CA ASP A 613 16.94 24.42 -16.58
C ASP A 613 17.31 23.21 -15.68
N LEU A 614 17.78 22.11 -16.28
CA LEU A 614 18.11 20.84 -15.60
C LEU A 614 19.62 20.55 -15.52
N LEU A 615 20.47 21.53 -15.88
CA LEU A 615 21.93 21.48 -15.80
C LEU A 615 22.45 22.59 -14.88
#